data_AF-A0A969PYX8-F1
#
_entry.id   AF-A0A969PYX8-F1
#
_cell.length_a   1.000
_cell.length_b   1.000
_cell.length_c   1.000
_cell.angle_alpha   90.00
_cell.angle_beta   90.00
_cell.angle_gamma   90.00
#
_symmetry.space_group_name_H-M   'P 1'
#
loop_
_entity.id
_entity.type
_entity.pdbx_description
1 polymer ?
#
loop_
_entity_poly.entity_id
_entity_poly.type
_entity_poly.pdbx_seq_one_letter_code
_entity_poly.pdbx_strand_id
1 'polypeptide(L)'
;MAHADDFGQRLVGLLPNLRRFALSLTRSADAADDLVQVTCERAIAGRSGFEPGTRLDAWLFRIMRNSWIDVARRRKTRGETIDIDAVMPIGLRVPEGISG
;
A
#
# COMPACT_ATOMS: atom_id res chain seq x y z
N MET A 1 27.24 17.73 -9.10
CA MET A 1 26.74 16.56 -8.34
C MET A 1 25.23 16.68 -8.25
N ALA A 2 24.49 15.96 -9.07
CA ALA A 2 23.03 16.06 -9.14
C ALA A 2 22.41 14.66 -9.00
N HIS A 3 21.13 14.63 -8.58
CA HIS A 3 20.14 13.55 -8.78
C HIS A 3 19.79 12.59 -7.63
N ALA A 4 20.34 12.71 -6.42
CA ALA A 4 19.75 11.98 -5.27
C ALA A 4 18.30 12.46 -4.98
N ASP A 5 18.03 13.74 -5.25
CA ASP A 5 16.81 14.46 -4.88
C ASP A 5 15.67 14.44 -5.93
N ASP A 6 15.98 14.23 -7.22
CA ASP A 6 14.98 14.29 -8.31
C ASP A 6 13.95 13.15 -8.25
N PHE A 7 14.41 11.92 -8.03
CA PHE A 7 13.53 10.75 -8.01
C PHE A 7 12.48 10.83 -6.89
N GLY A 8 12.92 11.20 -5.68
CA GLY A 8 12.03 11.31 -4.52
C GLY A 8 10.97 12.39 -4.72
N GLN A 9 11.37 13.57 -5.20
CA GLN A 9 10.44 14.66 -5.49
C GLN A 9 9.44 14.29 -6.59
N ARG A 10 9.90 13.63 -7.66
CA ARG A 10 9.00 13.15 -8.73
C ARG A 10 8.06 12.06 -8.24
N LEU A 11 8.52 11.14 -7.39
CA LEU A 11 7.67 10.12 -6.76
C LEU A 11 6.58 10.78 -5.91
N VAL A 12 6.94 11.72 -5.05
CA VAL A 12 5.99 12.49 -4.22
C VAL A 12 4.99 13.23 -5.09
N GLY A 13 5.44 13.89 -6.15
CA GLY A 13 4.58 14.59 -7.11
C GLY A 13 3.59 13.67 -7.84
N LEU A 14 3.87 12.37 -7.93
CA LEU A 14 3.00 11.37 -8.56
C LEU A 14 2.03 10.71 -7.59
N LEU A 15 2.15 10.91 -6.28
CA LEU A 15 1.28 10.28 -5.26
C LEU A 15 -0.22 10.50 -5.53
N PRO A 16 -0.71 11.71 -5.91
CA PRO A 16 -2.13 11.90 -6.19
C PRO A 16 -2.63 11.06 -7.38
N ASN A 17 -1.79 10.89 -8.40
CA ASN A 17 -2.10 10.09 -9.59
C ASN A 17 -2.09 8.59 -9.26
N LEU A 18 -1.11 8.14 -8.47
CA LEU A 18 -1.05 6.78 -7.95
C LEU A 18 -2.29 6.45 -7.12
N ARG A 19 -2.69 7.35 -6.23
CA ARG A 19 -3.89 7.18 -5.40
C ARG A 19 -5.16 7.09 -6.23
N ARG A 20 -5.34 7.97 -7.22
CA ARG A 20 -6.49 7.92 -8.14
C ARG A 20 -6.53 6.60 -8.92
N PHE A 21 -5.38 6.13 -9.39
CA PHE A 21 -5.29 4.86 -10.10
C PHE A 21 -5.57 3.67 -9.17
N ALA A 22 -5.01 3.67 -7.96
CA ALA A 22 -5.27 2.64 -6.95
C ALA A 22 -6.76 2.54 -6.60
N LEU A 23 -7.44 3.68 -6.39
CA LEU A 23 -8.89 3.73 -6.16
C LEU A 23 -9.69 3.06 -7.29
N SER A 24 -9.27 3.23 -8.55
CA SER A 24 -9.94 2.58 -9.69
C SER A 24 -9.80 1.05 -9.69
N LEU A 25 -8.71 0.53 -9.09
CA LEU A 25 -8.44 -0.90 -8.99
C LEU A 25 -9.11 -1.53 -7.77
N THR A 26 -9.02 -0.87 -6.61
CA THR A 26 -9.44 -1.43 -5.32
C THR A 26 -10.90 -1.17 -5.00
N ARG A 27 -11.47 -0.07 -5.50
CA ARG A 27 -12.81 0.43 -5.13
C ARG A 27 -12.99 0.67 -3.62
N SER A 28 -11.90 0.83 -2.88
CA SER A 28 -11.85 1.10 -1.43
C SER A 28 -10.73 2.08 -1.16
N ALA A 29 -11.00 3.10 -0.34
CA ALA A 29 -10.02 4.12 0.00
C ALA A 29 -8.84 3.53 0.79
N ASP A 30 -9.13 2.74 1.83
CA ASP A 30 -8.12 2.11 2.67
C ASP A 30 -7.23 1.17 1.86
N ALA A 31 -7.84 0.29 1.06
CA ALA A 31 -7.09 -0.61 0.19
C ALA A 31 -6.31 0.12 -0.92
N ALA A 32 -6.76 1.30 -1.34
CA ALA A 32 -6.01 2.12 -2.30
C ALA A 32 -4.77 2.73 -1.65
N ASP A 33 -4.90 3.24 -0.42
CA ASP A 33 -3.80 3.84 0.33
C ASP A 33 -2.73 2.79 0.66
N ASP A 34 -3.14 1.58 1.06
CA ASP A 34 -2.23 0.42 1.22
C ASP A 34 -1.49 0.08 -0.08
N LEU A 35 -2.21 0.03 -1.21
CA LEU A 35 -1.61 -0.29 -2.50
C LEU A 35 -0.61 0.79 -2.96
N VAL A 36 -0.90 2.06 -2.66
CA VAL A 36 0.04 3.18 -2.90
C VAL A 36 1.29 3.01 -2.04
N GLN A 37 1.14 2.70 -0.75
CA GLN A 37 2.25 2.47 0.15
C GLN A 37 3.18 1.36 -0.37
N VAL A 38 2.63 0.18 -0.65
CA VAL A 38 3.38 -0.97 -1.19
C VAL A 38 4.08 -0.61 -2.51
N THR A 39 3.42 0.18 -3.36
CA THR A 39 4.02 0.64 -4.61
C THR A 39 5.23 1.54 -4.36
N CYS A 40 5.13 2.47 -3.41
CA CYS A 40 6.23 3.38 -3.05
C CYS A 40 7.40 2.62 -2.41
N GLU A 41 7.13 1.70 -1.49
CA GLU A 41 8.16 0.83 -0.88
C GLU A 41 8.93 0.06 -1.94
N ARG A 42 8.22 -0.56 -2.89
CA ARG A 42 8.82 -1.31 -4.00
C ARG A 42 9.58 -0.41 -4.97
N ALA A 43 9.07 0.79 -5.23
CA ALA A 43 9.76 1.77 -6.09
C ALA A 43 11.07 2.25 -5.46
N ILE A 44 11.09 2.49 -4.14
CA ILE A 44 12.29 2.90 -3.42
C ILE A 44 13.30 1.75 -3.36
N ALA A 45 12.85 0.54 -2.98
CA ALA A 45 13.72 -0.64 -2.93
C ALA A 45 14.26 -1.02 -4.32
N GLY A 46 13.46 -0.84 -5.37
CA GLY A 46 13.80 -1.13 -6.76
C GLY A 46 14.37 0.07 -7.54
N ARG A 47 14.78 1.16 -6.86
CA ARG A 47 15.22 2.40 -7.52
C ARG A 47 16.33 2.19 -8.55
N SER A 48 17.23 1.23 -8.32
CA SER A 48 18.30 0.88 -9.26
C SER A 48 17.82 0.29 -10.58
N GLY A 49 16.59 -0.25 -10.61
CA GLY A 49 15.95 -0.76 -11.84
C GLY A 49 15.17 0.30 -12.62
N PHE A 50 15.16 1.56 -12.17
CA PHE A 50 14.58 2.67 -12.92
C PHE A 50 15.66 3.32 -13.80
N GLU A 51 15.41 3.36 -15.11
CA GLU A 51 16.29 4.03 -16.06
C GLU A 51 16.02 5.55 -16.07
N PRO A 52 16.98 6.40 -15.66
CA PRO A 52 16.82 7.85 -15.70
C PRO A 52 16.48 8.37 -17.10
N GLY A 53 15.66 9.43 -17.20
CA GLY A 53 15.18 9.94 -18.49
C GLY A 53 13.96 9.20 -19.07
N THR A 54 13.56 8.07 -18.48
CA THR A 54 12.30 7.40 -18.83
C THR A 54 11.11 7.88 -18.00
N ARG A 55 9.91 7.43 -18.41
CA ARG A 55 8.62 7.76 -17.79
C ARG A 55 8.44 7.07 -16.43
N LEU A 56 8.74 7.80 -15.36
CA LEU A 56 8.59 7.32 -13.98
C LEU A 56 7.15 6.90 -13.64
N ASP A 57 6.15 7.65 -14.13
CA ASP A 57 4.73 7.33 -13.97
C ASP A 57 4.38 5.94 -14.54
N ALA A 58 4.84 5.64 -15.75
CA ALA A 58 4.62 4.34 -16.39
C ALA A 58 5.26 3.19 -15.61
N TRP A 59 6.49 3.40 -15.09
CA TRP A 59 7.19 2.43 -14.27
C TRP A 59 6.47 2.17 -12.94
N LEU A 60 6.03 3.23 -12.25
CA LEU A 60 5.26 3.11 -11.00
C LEU A 60 3.91 2.41 -11.22
N PHE A 61 3.19 2.74 -12.30
CA PHE A 61 1.95 2.05 -12.63
C PHE A 61 2.14 0.57 -12.96
N ARG A 62 3.30 0.17 -13.49
CA ARG A 62 3.65 -1.24 -13.69
C ARG A 62 3.86 -1.94 -12.33
N ILE A 63 4.62 -1.32 -11.42
CA ILE A 63 4.82 -1.85 -10.05
C ILE A 63 3.47 -2.00 -9.33
N MET A 64 2.60 -1.00 -9.43
CA MET A 64 1.28 -1.02 -8.79
C MET A 64 0.39 -2.14 -9.34
N ARG A 65 0.32 -2.32 -10.67
CA ARG A 65 -0.46 -3.40 -11.29
C ARG A 65 0.03 -4.77 -10.84
N ASN A 66 1.35 -4.99 -10.81
CA ASN A 66 1.92 -6.25 -10.33
C ASN A 66 1.55 -6.52 -8.86
N SER A 67 1.66 -5.48 -8.02
CA SER A 67 1.29 -5.54 -6.61
C SER A 67 -0.20 -5.87 -6.42
N TRP A 68 -1.08 -5.27 -7.23
CA TRP A 68 -2.51 -5.54 -7.19
C TRP A 68 -2.85 -6.97 -7.63
N ILE A 69 -2.21 -7.49 -8.68
CA ILE A 69 -2.41 -8.87 -9.15
C ILE A 69 -2.06 -9.87 -8.02
N ASP A 70 -0.97 -9.62 -7.29
CA ASP A 70 -0.58 -10.47 -6.17
C ASP A 70 -1.61 -10.43 -5.03
N VAL A 71 -2.14 -9.24 -4.72
CA VAL A 71 -3.23 -9.08 -3.73
C VAL A 71 -4.48 -9.83 -4.18
N ALA A 72 -4.91 -9.65 -5.44
CA ALA A 72 -6.10 -10.30 -5.99
C ALA A 72 -5.96 -11.83 -6.01
N ARG A 73 -4.78 -12.35 -6.35
CA ARG A 73 -4.49 -13.80 -6.31
C ARG A 73 -4.59 -14.34 -4.89
N ARG A 74 -4.01 -13.64 -3.90
CA ARG A 74 -4.07 -14.02 -2.49
C ARG A 74 -5.50 -14.00 -1.94
N ARG A 75 -6.30 -12.99 -2.29
CA ARG A 75 -7.73 -12.92 -1.91
C ARG A 75 -8.51 -14.10 -2.48
N LYS A 76 -8.27 -14.48 -3.73
CA LYS A 76 -8.91 -15.65 -4.36
C LYS A 76 -8.56 -16.96 -3.64
N THR A 77 -7.33 -17.10 -3.13
CA THR A 77 -6.88 -18.32 -2.45
C THR A 77 -7.24 -18.37 -0.96
N ARG A 78 -7.37 -17.22 -0.27
CA ARG A 78 -7.56 -17.16 1.20
C ARG A 78 -9.01 -17.28 1.68
N GLY A 79 -10.03 -17.20 0.82
CA GLY A 79 -11.41 -17.06 1.29
C GLY A 79 -11.65 -15.71 1.99
N GLU A 80 -12.89 -15.45 2.41
CA GLU A 80 -13.31 -14.16 2.99
C GLU A 80 -12.38 -13.68 4.11
N THR A 81 -11.88 -12.46 3.99
CA THR A 81 -11.03 -11.85 5.02
C THR A 81 -11.94 -11.18 6.04
N ILE A 82 -11.98 -11.73 7.26
CA ILE A 82 -12.71 -11.14 8.39
C ILE A 82 -11.86 -10.00 8.93
N ASP A 83 -12.48 -8.83 9.10
CA ASP A 83 -11.86 -7.66 9.70
C ASP A 83 -11.52 -7.94 11.18
N ILE A 84 -10.29 -7.64 11.60
CA ILE A 84 -9.86 -7.83 13.00
C ILE A 84 -10.54 -6.80 13.92
N ASP A 85 -10.93 -5.63 13.39
CA ASP A 85 -11.70 -4.64 14.16
C ASP A 85 -13.13 -5.11 14.46
N ALA A 86 -13.64 -6.12 13.73
CA ALA A 86 -14.90 -6.78 14.05
C ALA A 86 -14.79 -7.85 15.17
N VAL A 87 -13.57 -8.19 15.62
CA VAL A 87 -13.30 -9.30 16.56
C VAL A 87 -13.01 -8.84 17.99
N MET A 88 -12.93 -7.53 18.26
CA MET A 88 -12.59 -7.03 19.61
C MET A 88 -13.76 -6.34 20.32
N PRO A 89 -14.62 -7.06 21.06
CA PRO A 89 -15.13 -6.52 22.31
C PRO A 89 -14.05 -6.79 23.36
N ILE A 90 -13.14 -5.83 23.60
CA ILE A 90 -12.28 -5.90 24.78
C ILE A 90 -13.13 -5.60 26.02
N GLY A 91 -13.97 -6.57 26.38
CA GLY A 91 -14.58 -6.66 27.69
C GLY A 91 -13.53 -7.18 28.67
N LEU A 92 -12.46 -6.42 28.90
CA LEU A 92 -11.61 -6.62 30.07
C LEU A 92 -12.42 -6.16 31.28
N ARG A 93 -13.33 -7.03 31.75
CA ARG A 93 -13.88 -6.90 33.09
C ARG A 93 -12.77 -7.31 34.05
N VAL A 94 -12.03 -6.31 34.53
CA VAL A 94 -11.23 -6.48 35.75
C VAL A 94 -12.21 -6.85 36.85
N PRO A 95 -12.11 -8.03 37.49
CA PRO A 95 -12.90 -8.31 38.67
C PRO A 95 -12.38 -7.40 39.79
N GLU A 96 -13.19 -6.39 40.13
CA GLU A 96 -13.15 -5.72 41.43
C GLU A 96 -13.29 -6.80 42.53
N GLY A 97 -12.29 -6.92 43.39
CA GLY A 97 -12.41 -7.65 44.66
C GLY A 97 -11.83 -9.07 44.68
N ILE A 98 -10.57 -9.15 45.10
CA ILE A 98 -10.14 -10.15 46.10
C ILE A 98 -9.27 -9.43 47.13
N SER A 99 -9.95 -8.76 48.06
CA SER A 99 -9.47 -8.61 49.43
C SER A 99 -9.90 -9.85 50.20
N GLY A 100 -8.96 -10.50 50.88
CA GLY A 100 -9.20 -11.68 51.72
C GLY A 100 -7.95 -12.53 51.85
#